data_AF-A0A518N6F8-F1
#
_entry.id   AF-A0A518N6F8-F1
#
_cell.length_a   1.000
_cell.length_b   1.000
_cell.length_c   1.000
_cell.angle_alpha   90.00
_cell.angle_beta   90.00
_cell.angle_gamma   90.00
#
_symmetry.space_group_name_H-M   'P 1'
#
loop_
_entity.id
_entity.type
_entity.pdbx_description
1 polymer ?
#
loop_
_entity_poly.entity_id
_entity_poly.type
_entity_poly.pdbx_seq_one_letter_code
_entity_poly.pdbx_strand_id
1 'polypeptide(L)'
;MGQGPEGERRGSLLLDGALSGGRLGCRNRAVWRTGFSWSRLDSTCFVDWPERRLSLAAGDGISRDSSLSPAVRYGGVRVGTDFDLQPHLRTQPLLGVQGTARLPSVLEIWSRQQLAFRGELPPGPFMVDGIPSQTGRGLLEAVVIDALGRQVLVSTPFYSDPDLLRPGLTDWSLESGRLREGFLSPDDRYGDRFALFSWRRGLAPYWTLETRVEWQASHHLYGVANHLRLGHSGVAEISAARSEGGSVRGDAWALGYTFQGQRWALGLRYAGYDREYRDLAYPVEGAAPARDARANAGLRLGRASLSIGAVVRDSRAAGEQRLARAALNVPLGRGFLNLTAFRPLQDASGTLYGAIFTLPLSHHRSASAWLSADSEGIDPGVTLQRSLPVGPGYGYRVSHEDSALGARTTMEGRLRTDAAQWSAAALRTGTGTDVRIGATGALVATRQGVFPTTDDGGSFALVDLPQADGRVLREHQFAASTRANGKALVSGLRPFESNRLDLDSTSLALSTRIRDTRLELVPGRRQVVLADFGASRMVPVTLRVTTRDGTPVAAGALARWSDRASTQVGYDGLMYVELEDGAHPIEITWSGQRCTIPAAALPTAPDPSLIYEATCQ
;
A
#
# COMPACT_ATOMS: atom_id res chain seq x y z
N MET A 1 -16.45 -21.47 8.71
CA MET A 1 -16.46 -22.92 9.01
C MET A 1 -16.56 -23.70 7.72
N GLY A 2 -15.83 -24.81 7.52
CA GLY A 2 -15.94 -25.68 6.34
C GLY A 2 -16.22 -27.13 6.76
N GLN A 3 -17.11 -27.82 6.06
CA GLN A 3 -17.34 -29.26 6.23
C GLN A 3 -16.26 -30.05 5.49
N GLY A 4 -15.81 -31.16 6.08
CA GLY A 4 -14.96 -32.18 5.45
C GLY A 4 -15.68 -33.54 5.38
N PRO A 5 -15.03 -34.61 4.89
CA PRO A 5 -15.69 -35.84 4.39
C PRO A 5 -16.44 -36.70 5.42
N GLU A 6 -16.50 -36.32 6.70
CA GLU A 6 -17.37 -36.93 7.71
C GLU A 6 -17.98 -35.84 8.61
N GLY A 7 -18.86 -34.99 8.08
CA GLY A 7 -19.70 -34.06 8.88
C GLY A 7 -18.94 -33.08 9.81
N GLU A 8 -17.62 -33.04 9.76
CA GLU A 8 -16.79 -32.39 10.76
C GLU A 8 -16.76 -30.88 10.50
N ARG A 9 -17.28 -30.10 11.45
CA ARG A 9 -17.31 -28.64 11.36
C ARG A 9 -15.97 -28.08 11.80
N ARG A 10 -15.20 -27.51 10.87
CA ARG A 10 -13.94 -26.84 11.20
C ARG A 10 -14.10 -25.33 11.19
N GLY A 11 -13.60 -24.65 12.21
CA GLY A 11 -13.58 -23.20 12.34
C GLY A 11 -12.15 -22.68 12.55
N SER A 12 -11.93 -21.42 12.22
CA SER A 12 -10.69 -20.72 12.55
C SER A 12 -10.96 -19.23 12.72
N LEU A 13 -10.21 -18.58 13.60
CA LEU A 13 -10.28 -17.14 13.87
C LEU A 13 -8.85 -16.60 13.89
N LEU A 14 -8.56 -15.61 13.05
CA LEU A 14 -7.31 -14.85 13.06
C LEU A 14 -7.56 -13.52 13.74
N LEU A 15 -6.74 -13.19 14.75
CA LEU A 15 -6.73 -11.89 15.41
C LEU A 15 -5.40 -11.18 15.13
N ASP A 16 -5.49 -9.91 14.73
CA ASP A 16 -4.36 -8.99 14.58
C ASP A 16 -4.62 -7.76 15.46
N GLY A 17 -4.01 -7.74 16.64
CA GLY A 17 -4.12 -6.63 17.58
C GLY A 17 -2.93 -5.70 17.45
N ALA A 18 -3.17 -4.39 17.40
CA ALA A 18 -2.12 -3.39 17.39
C ALA A 18 -2.41 -2.20 18.31
N LEU A 19 -1.36 -1.62 18.86
CA LEU A 19 -1.39 -0.40 19.65
C LEU A 19 -0.33 0.55 19.08
N SER A 20 -0.70 1.78 18.76
CA SER A 20 0.21 2.78 18.21
C SER A 20 0.05 4.12 18.92
N GLY A 21 1.16 4.84 19.11
CA GLY A 21 1.17 6.14 19.77
C GLY A 21 2.52 6.82 19.63
N GLY A 22 2.54 8.03 19.08
CA GLY A 22 3.78 8.70 18.72
C GLY A 22 4.63 7.81 17.80
N ARG A 23 5.91 7.65 18.08
CA ARG A 23 6.81 6.82 17.27
C ARG A 23 6.71 5.32 17.55
N LEU A 24 6.03 4.92 18.63
CA LEU A 24 5.95 3.53 19.07
C LEU A 24 4.71 2.85 18.47
N GLY A 25 4.89 1.63 17.98
CA GLY A 25 3.81 0.72 17.63
C GLY A 25 4.10 -0.69 18.12
N CYS A 26 3.09 -1.40 18.60
CA CYS A 26 3.17 -2.82 18.94
C CYS A 26 2.07 -3.57 18.21
N ARG A 27 2.37 -4.80 17.78
CA ARG A 27 1.47 -5.69 17.06
C ARG A 27 1.58 -7.10 17.61
N ASN A 28 0.46 -7.77 17.76
CA ASN A 28 0.38 -9.19 18.06
C ASN A 28 -0.62 -9.87 17.12
N ARG A 29 -0.23 -11.01 16.57
CA ARG A 29 -1.09 -11.88 15.77
C ARG A 29 -1.28 -13.22 16.46
N ALA A 30 -2.50 -13.74 16.43
CA ALA A 30 -2.83 -15.06 16.94
C ALA A 30 -3.89 -15.72 16.07
N VAL A 31 -3.86 -17.04 15.99
CA VAL A 31 -4.87 -17.84 15.28
C VAL A 31 -5.44 -18.89 16.21
N TRP A 32 -6.75 -19.05 16.18
CA TRP A 32 -7.47 -20.16 16.79
C TRP A 32 -8.02 -21.07 15.68
N ARG A 33 -8.02 -22.38 15.91
CA ARG A 33 -8.56 -23.39 14.99
C ARG A 33 -9.30 -24.47 15.77
N THR A 34 -10.39 -25.01 15.23
CA THR A 34 -11.09 -26.14 15.85
C THR A 34 -10.16 -27.35 16.00
N GLY A 35 -10.19 -27.99 17.18
CA GLY A 35 -9.28 -29.09 17.53
C GLY A 35 -7.92 -28.63 18.06
N PHE A 36 -7.62 -27.32 18.06
CA PHE A 36 -6.38 -26.74 18.56
C PHE A 36 -6.65 -25.59 19.54
N SER A 37 -5.69 -25.29 20.41
CA SER A 37 -5.72 -24.09 21.24
C SER A 37 -5.30 -22.84 20.44
N TRP A 38 -5.37 -21.67 21.06
CA TRP A 38 -4.82 -20.44 20.47
C TRP A 38 -3.32 -20.61 20.19
N SER A 39 -2.92 -20.36 18.94
CA SER A 39 -1.53 -20.33 18.52
C SER A 39 -1.11 -18.89 18.23
N ARG A 40 -0.11 -18.40 18.97
CA ARG A 40 0.49 -17.09 18.73
C ARG A 40 1.29 -17.13 17.42
N LEU A 41 1.01 -16.21 16.51
CA LEU A 41 1.77 -16.03 15.27
C LEU A 41 2.98 -15.16 15.53
N ASP A 42 2.86 -13.84 15.60
CA ASP A 42 4.01 -12.93 15.75
C ASP A 42 3.68 -11.84 16.77
N SER A 43 4.66 -11.45 17.58
CA SER A 43 4.58 -10.31 18.50
C SER A 43 5.74 -9.37 18.22
N THR A 44 5.50 -8.12 17.83
CA THR A 44 6.57 -7.17 17.53
C THR A 44 6.20 -5.76 17.99
N CYS A 45 7.17 -5.06 18.56
CA CYS A 45 7.08 -3.64 18.87
C CYS A 45 8.18 -2.90 18.10
N PHE A 46 7.86 -1.73 17.56
CA PHE A 46 8.77 -0.93 16.74
C PHE A 46 8.71 0.54 17.14
N VAL A 47 9.84 1.22 16.96
CA VAL A 47 9.99 2.67 17.08
C VAL A 47 10.60 3.19 15.79
N ASP A 48 9.87 4.10 15.13
CA ASP A 48 10.25 4.64 13.83
C ASP A 48 10.72 6.10 13.93
N TRP A 49 11.86 6.42 13.32
CA TRP A 49 12.40 7.78 13.18
C TRP A 49 12.50 8.17 11.70
N PRO A 50 11.41 8.72 11.11
CA PRO A 50 11.36 9.04 9.68
C PRO A 50 12.49 9.96 9.20
N GLU A 51 12.82 10.98 9.98
CA GLU A 51 13.88 11.95 9.66
C GLU A 51 15.25 11.30 9.43
N ARG A 52 15.51 10.17 10.10
CA ARG A 52 16.77 9.42 10.05
C ARG A 52 16.66 8.15 9.20
N ARG A 53 15.46 7.83 8.68
CA ARG A 53 15.14 6.55 8.03
C ARG A 53 15.55 5.35 8.89
N LEU A 54 15.38 5.47 10.21
CA LEU A 54 15.82 4.48 11.18
C LEU A 54 14.61 3.84 11.82
N SER A 55 14.58 2.51 11.89
CA SER A 55 13.60 1.75 12.64
C SER A 55 14.30 0.81 13.63
N LEU A 56 13.80 0.78 14.87
CA LEU A 56 14.17 -0.20 15.88
C LEU A 56 12.96 -1.09 16.12
N ALA A 57 13.08 -2.39 15.95
CA ALA A 57 12.03 -3.37 16.24
C ALA A 57 12.52 -4.41 17.25
N ALA A 58 11.64 -4.85 18.14
CA ALA A 58 11.88 -5.89 19.13
C ALA A 58 10.70 -6.87 19.15
N GLY A 59 10.99 -8.17 19.15
CA GLY A 59 10.02 -9.25 19.06
C GLY A 59 10.28 -10.14 17.84
N ASP A 60 9.22 -10.74 17.30
CA ASP A 60 9.31 -11.57 16.11
C ASP A 60 9.58 -10.76 14.85
N GLY A 61 10.42 -11.31 14.00
CA GLY A 61 10.79 -10.74 12.71
C GLY A 61 11.19 -11.80 11.70
N ILE A 62 11.39 -11.33 10.47
CA ILE A 62 12.01 -12.08 9.40
C ILE A 62 13.31 -11.34 9.06
N SER A 63 14.40 -12.07 8.99
CA SER A 63 15.71 -11.47 8.75
C SER A 63 15.83 -10.93 7.33
N ARG A 64 16.74 -9.98 7.11
CA ARG A 64 17.10 -9.64 5.74
C ARG A 64 17.64 -10.87 5.02
N ASP A 65 17.19 -11.07 3.80
CA ASP A 65 17.76 -12.02 2.84
C ASP A 65 18.98 -11.42 2.13
N SER A 66 19.66 -12.26 1.37
CA SER A 66 20.67 -11.90 0.39
C SER A 66 20.60 -12.90 -0.77
N SER A 67 21.40 -12.68 -1.80
CA SER A 67 21.47 -13.58 -2.96
C SER A 67 21.82 -15.03 -2.64
N LEU A 68 22.62 -15.27 -1.59
CA LEU A 68 23.12 -16.59 -1.21
C LEU A 68 22.51 -17.12 0.09
N SER A 69 22.06 -16.24 0.98
CA SER A 69 21.47 -16.61 2.27
C SER A 69 20.00 -16.21 2.34
N PRO A 70 19.06 -17.18 2.35
CA PRO A 70 17.63 -16.91 2.51
C PRO A 70 17.30 -16.25 3.85
N ALA A 71 16.16 -15.56 3.90
CA ALA A 71 15.63 -15.01 5.14
C ALA A 71 15.15 -16.10 6.11
N VAL A 72 15.34 -15.87 7.41
CA VAL A 72 14.88 -16.75 8.50
C VAL A 72 13.95 -16.02 9.45
N ARG A 73 13.07 -16.77 10.11
CA ARG A 73 12.24 -16.23 11.20
C ARG A 73 13.04 -16.23 12.50
N TYR A 74 12.84 -15.20 13.31
CA TYR A 74 13.46 -15.10 14.62
C TYR A 74 12.62 -14.29 15.60
N GLY A 75 12.94 -14.42 16.90
CA GLY A 75 12.55 -13.47 17.94
C GLY A 75 13.78 -12.76 18.49
N GLY A 76 13.79 -11.43 18.47
CA GLY A 76 14.99 -10.66 18.80
C GLY A 76 14.83 -9.16 18.64
N VAL A 77 15.92 -8.47 18.38
CA VAL A 77 15.99 -7.03 18.13
C VAL A 77 16.58 -6.79 16.75
N ARG A 78 15.98 -5.86 16.00
CA ARG A 78 16.47 -5.33 14.73
C ARG A 78 16.61 -3.83 14.83
N VAL A 79 17.75 -3.31 14.44
CA VAL A 79 17.94 -1.87 14.20
C VAL A 79 18.52 -1.68 12.82
N GLY A 80 18.00 -0.74 12.06
CA GLY A 80 18.51 -0.52 10.72
C GLY A 80 17.77 0.53 9.93
N THR A 81 18.23 0.69 8.70
CA THR A 81 17.61 1.59 7.74
C THR A 81 16.25 1.05 7.30
N ASP A 82 15.24 1.91 7.30
CA ASP A 82 13.90 1.63 6.79
C ASP A 82 13.52 2.78 5.83
N PHE A 83 13.62 2.51 4.53
CA PHE A 83 13.29 3.48 3.49
C PHE A 83 11.78 3.71 3.35
N ASP A 84 10.94 2.79 3.85
CA ASP A 84 9.48 2.97 3.84
C ASP A 84 9.04 4.11 4.79
N LEU A 85 9.93 4.56 5.68
CA LEU A 85 9.70 5.75 6.49
C LEU A 85 9.80 7.07 5.70
N GLN A 86 10.36 7.02 4.49
CA GLN A 86 10.39 8.15 3.55
C GLN A 86 10.01 7.67 2.14
N PRO A 87 8.72 7.39 1.86
CA PRO A 87 8.29 6.81 0.58
C PRO A 87 8.64 7.66 -0.65
N HIS A 88 8.77 8.98 -0.48
CA HIS A 88 9.20 9.90 -1.54
C HIS A 88 10.70 9.81 -1.86
N LEU A 89 11.49 9.12 -1.04
CA LEU A 89 12.90 8.91 -1.29
C LEU A 89 13.09 7.92 -2.44
N ARG A 90 13.71 8.41 -3.51
CA ARG A 90 14.15 7.57 -4.63
C ARG A 90 15.42 6.82 -4.21
N THR A 91 15.25 5.54 -3.87
CA THR A 91 16.35 4.66 -3.45
C THR A 91 17.20 4.17 -4.62
N GLN A 92 16.65 4.14 -5.82
CA GLN A 92 17.35 3.74 -7.05
C GLN A 92 18.17 4.91 -7.63
N PRO A 93 19.23 4.63 -8.41
CA PRO A 93 19.97 5.66 -9.14
C PRO A 93 19.02 6.59 -9.90
N LEU A 94 19.17 7.90 -9.71
CA LEU A 94 18.32 8.87 -10.38
C LEU A 94 18.57 8.82 -11.89
N LEU A 95 17.49 8.93 -12.65
CA LEU A 95 17.57 9.22 -14.06
C LEU A 95 17.66 10.72 -14.24
N GLY A 96 18.50 11.15 -15.17
CA GLY A 96 18.58 12.53 -15.55
C GLY A 96 18.95 12.71 -17.02
N VAL A 97 18.63 13.89 -17.53
CA VAL A 97 19.06 14.35 -18.85
C VAL A 97 19.94 15.57 -18.66
N GLN A 98 21.09 15.56 -19.33
CA GLN A 98 22.00 16.70 -19.39
C GLN A 98 22.10 17.20 -20.83
N GLY A 99 22.20 18.52 -21.00
CA GLY A 99 22.24 19.16 -22.30
C GLY A 99 22.67 20.62 -22.23
N THR A 100 22.57 21.34 -23.35
CA THR A 100 22.82 22.79 -23.41
C THR A 100 21.70 23.46 -24.18
N ALA A 101 21.19 24.58 -23.66
CA ALA A 101 20.22 25.44 -24.34
C ALA A 101 20.92 26.74 -24.74
N ARG A 102 20.79 27.16 -26.00
CA ARG A 102 21.44 28.40 -26.51
C ARG A 102 20.62 29.66 -26.28
N LEU A 103 19.32 29.50 -26.06
CA LEU A 103 18.32 30.55 -25.85
C LEU A 103 17.46 30.14 -24.66
N PRO A 104 16.64 31.05 -24.10
CA PRO A 104 15.58 30.66 -23.19
C PRO A 104 14.68 29.64 -23.88
N SER A 105 14.51 28.48 -23.24
CA SER A 105 13.84 27.32 -23.82
C SER A 105 12.86 26.71 -22.83
N VAL A 106 11.95 25.86 -23.31
CA VAL A 106 11.14 24.96 -22.50
C VAL A 106 11.66 23.56 -22.73
N LEU A 107 11.97 22.84 -21.67
CA LEU A 107 12.33 21.43 -21.70
C LEU A 107 11.11 20.59 -21.41
N GLU A 108 10.79 19.68 -22.31
CA GLU A 108 9.81 18.61 -22.10
C GLU A 108 10.54 17.27 -22.13
N ILE A 109 10.47 16.49 -21.06
CA ILE A 109 11.03 15.14 -21.00
C ILE A 109 9.90 14.15 -21.09
N TRP A 110 9.97 13.27 -22.08
CA TRP A 110 8.99 12.23 -22.36
C TRP A 110 9.59 10.86 -22.03
N SER A 111 8.78 9.97 -21.46
CA SER A 111 9.15 8.58 -21.19
C SER A 111 8.02 7.68 -21.69
N ARG A 112 8.29 6.84 -22.70
CA ARG A 112 7.28 6.00 -23.37
C ARG A 112 6.03 6.80 -23.80
N GLN A 113 6.24 7.96 -24.44
CA GLN A 113 5.18 8.87 -24.92
C GLN A 113 4.32 9.53 -23.83
N GLN A 114 4.70 9.40 -22.56
CA GLN A 114 4.09 10.14 -21.46
C GLN A 114 5.02 11.29 -21.04
N LEU A 115 4.48 12.50 -20.90
CA LEU A 115 5.22 13.66 -20.41
C LEU A 115 5.62 13.38 -18.95
N ALA A 116 6.92 13.23 -18.71
CA ALA A 116 7.50 12.93 -17.41
C ALA A 116 7.94 14.20 -16.66
N PHE A 117 8.31 15.27 -17.40
CA PHE A 117 8.68 16.56 -16.84
C PHE A 117 8.49 17.67 -17.88
N ARG A 118 8.08 18.87 -17.44
CA ARG A 118 8.10 20.09 -18.25
C ARG A 118 8.57 21.26 -17.40
N GLY A 119 9.51 22.05 -17.90
CA GLY A 119 10.02 23.22 -17.19
C GLY A 119 10.74 24.21 -18.10
N GLU A 120 10.86 25.46 -17.66
CA GLU A 120 11.63 26.48 -18.38
C GLU A 120 13.14 26.30 -18.13
N LEU A 121 13.95 26.54 -19.16
CA LEU A 121 15.40 26.47 -19.15
C LEU A 121 16.00 27.83 -19.48
N PRO A 122 16.89 28.38 -18.64
CA PRO A 122 17.71 29.52 -19.01
C PRO A 122 18.75 29.11 -20.08
N PRO A 123 19.32 30.08 -20.83
CA PRO A 123 20.47 29.81 -21.69
C PRO A 123 21.65 29.26 -20.89
N GLY A 124 22.27 28.18 -21.36
CA GLY A 124 23.43 27.53 -20.74
C GLY A 124 23.32 26.00 -20.67
N PRO A 125 24.31 25.32 -20.07
CA PRO A 125 24.22 23.92 -19.73
C PRO A 125 23.12 23.69 -18.68
N PHE A 126 22.37 22.60 -18.83
CA PHE A 126 21.35 22.19 -17.88
C PHE A 126 21.50 20.70 -17.54
N MET A 127 21.07 20.34 -16.34
CA MET A 127 20.93 18.97 -15.87
C MET A 127 19.61 18.86 -15.12
N VAL A 128 18.75 17.93 -15.54
CA VAL A 128 17.49 17.65 -14.86
C VAL A 128 17.51 16.19 -14.42
N ASP A 129 17.59 15.99 -13.10
CA ASP A 129 17.61 14.68 -12.45
C ASP A 129 16.26 14.36 -11.79
N GLY A 130 16.07 13.10 -11.39
CA GLY A 130 14.90 12.70 -10.60
C GLY A 130 13.66 12.34 -11.42
N ILE A 131 13.81 12.16 -12.73
CA ILE A 131 12.70 11.79 -13.62
C ILE A 131 12.12 10.42 -13.19
N PRO A 132 10.81 10.31 -12.88
CA PRO A 132 10.18 9.04 -12.47
C PRO A 132 10.47 7.91 -13.46
N SER A 133 10.91 6.76 -12.95
CA SER A 133 11.30 5.60 -13.75
C SER A 133 10.38 4.42 -13.48
N GLN A 134 10.08 3.66 -14.53
CA GLN A 134 9.57 2.30 -14.40
C GLN A 134 10.76 1.33 -14.44
N THR A 135 10.67 0.20 -13.74
CA THR A 135 11.71 -0.84 -13.75
C THR A 135 12.00 -1.33 -15.18
N GLY A 136 13.29 -1.50 -15.49
CA GLY A 136 13.83 -1.94 -16.76
C GLY A 136 14.38 -0.83 -17.67
N ARG A 137 14.67 -1.21 -18.92
CA ARG A 137 15.15 -0.38 -20.01
C ARG A 137 14.06 0.55 -20.51
N GLY A 138 14.44 1.80 -20.71
CA GLY A 138 13.63 2.81 -21.36
C GLY A 138 14.48 3.81 -22.13
N LEU A 139 13.80 4.78 -22.73
CA LEU A 139 14.39 5.95 -23.38
C LEU A 139 13.70 7.17 -22.78
N LEU A 140 14.48 8.12 -22.28
CA LEU A 140 14.01 9.47 -22.00
C LEU A 140 14.21 10.30 -23.26
N GLU A 141 13.16 10.92 -23.74
CA GLU A 141 13.16 11.82 -24.90
C GLU A 141 13.00 13.24 -24.37
N ALA A 142 14.10 13.98 -24.29
CA ALA A 142 14.09 15.39 -23.92
C ALA A 142 13.95 16.26 -25.16
N VAL A 143 12.84 16.98 -25.27
CA VAL A 143 12.58 17.97 -26.30
C VAL A 143 12.86 19.35 -25.71
N VAL A 144 13.92 20.01 -26.17
CA VAL A 144 14.23 21.40 -25.84
C VAL A 144 13.61 22.29 -26.90
N ILE A 145 12.60 23.07 -26.52
CA ILE A 145 11.85 23.98 -27.39
C ILE A 145 12.38 25.39 -27.14
N ASP A 146 13.04 26.02 -28.11
CA ASP A 146 13.51 27.40 -27.93
C ASP A 146 12.38 28.44 -28.09
N ALA A 147 12.69 29.70 -27.73
CA ALA A 147 11.77 30.82 -27.87
C ALA A 147 11.25 31.06 -29.32
N LEU A 148 11.91 30.49 -30.33
CA LEU A 148 11.51 30.55 -31.74
C LEU A 148 10.69 29.33 -32.17
N GLY A 149 10.37 28.42 -31.24
CA GLY A 149 9.61 27.19 -31.48
C GLY A 149 10.42 26.05 -32.09
N ARG A 150 11.74 26.18 -32.23
CA ARG A 150 12.59 25.10 -32.75
C ARG A 150 12.82 24.06 -31.67
N GLN A 151 12.68 22.79 -32.05
CA GLN A 151 12.78 21.65 -31.14
C GLN A 151 14.10 20.92 -31.34
N VAL A 152 14.83 20.68 -30.26
CA VAL A 152 16.02 19.83 -30.21
C VAL A 152 15.70 18.61 -29.36
N LEU A 153 15.67 17.43 -30.00
CA LEU A 153 15.43 16.17 -29.33
C LEU A 153 16.76 15.55 -28.85
N VAL A 154 16.87 15.31 -27.55
CA VAL A 154 17.98 14.61 -26.90
C VAL A 154 17.43 13.33 -26.29
N SER A 155 17.82 12.18 -26.84
CA SER A 155 17.35 10.88 -26.34
C SER A 155 18.41 10.24 -25.44
N THR A 156 18.06 10.00 -24.18
CA THR A 156 18.94 9.38 -23.18
C THR A 156 18.38 8.01 -22.80
N PRO A 157 19.01 6.90 -23.24
CA PRO A 157 18.60 5.57 -22.80
C PRO A 157 18.84 5.41 -21.30
N PHE A 158 17.99 4.62 -20.62
CA PHE A 158 18.14 4.32 -19.20
C PHE A 158 17.81 2.87 -18.86
N TYR A 159 18.28 2.41 -17.70
CA TYR A 159 17.90 1.14 -17.08
C TYR A 159 17.77 1.33 -15.56
N SER A 160 16.60 1.02 -15.00
CA SER A 160 16.28 1.14 -13.56
C SER A 160 16.01 -0.24 -12.97
N ASP A 161 16.61 -0.58 -11.84
CA ASP A 161 16.48 -1.90 -11.20
C ASP A 161 16.39 -1.72 -9.66
N PRO A 162 15.48 -2.42 -8.94
CA PRO A 162 15.40 -2.34 -7.48
C PRO A 162 16.67 -2.84 -6.75
N ASP A 163 17.51 -3.64 -7.42
CA ASP A 163 18.75 -4.17 -6.85
C ASP A 163 19.91 -3.16 -6.87
N LEU A 164 19.71 -1.97 -7.42
CA LEU A 164 20.66 -0.86 -7.33
C LEU A 164 20.22 0.20 -6.32
N LEU A 165 21.15 0.60 -5.45
CA LEU A 165 21.02 1.79 -4.61
C LEU A 165 21.65 3.00 -5.29
N ARG A 166 21.02 4.15 -5.12
CA ARG A 166 21.56 5.45 -5.52
C ARG A 166 22.92 5.68 -4.86
N PRO A 167 23.90 6.29 -5.56
CA PRO A 167 25.18 6.64 -4.98
C PRO A 167 25.05 7.38 -3.66
N GLY A 168 25.79 6.94 -2.65
CA GLY A 168 25.78 7.52 -1.30
C GLY A 168 24.66 7.02 -0.40
N LEU A 169 23.59 6.40 -0.92
CA LEU A 169 22.59 5.75 -0.06
C LEU A 169 23.16 4.45 0.50
N THR A 170 22.84 4.21 1.77
CA THR A 170 23.24 3.03 2.51
C THR A 170 21.99 2.40 3.13
N ASP A 171 21.75 1.13 2.84
CA ASP A 171 20.82 0.28 3.57
C ASP A 171 21.63 -0.61 4.51
N TRP A 172 21.21 -0.74 5.76
CA TRP A 172 21.89 -1.61 6.71
C TRP A 172 20.89 -2.15 7.73
N SER A 173 21.18 -3.32 8.30
CA SER A 173 20.55 -3.77 9.53
C SER A 173 21.54 -4.52 10.41
N LEU A 174 21.34 -4.37 11.72
CA LEU A 174 21.89 -5.22 12.75
C LEU A 174 20.72 -5.95 13.42
N GLU A 175 20.80 -7.26 13.45
CA GLU A 175 19.76 -8.16 13.92
C GLU A 175 20.37 -9.18 14.87
N SER A 176 19.74 -9.40 16.02
CA SER A 176 20.19 -10.42 16.96
C SER A 176 19.03 -10.97 17.77
N GLY A 177 19.07 -12.26 18.05
CA GLY A 177 18.00 -12.93 18.76
C GLY A 177 18.16 -14.44 18.72
N ARG A 178 17.03 -15.13 18.65
CA ARG A 178 16.96 -16.58 18.49
C ARG A 178 16.16 -16.96 17.25
N LEU A 179 16.69 -17.88 16.46
CA LEU A 179 15.99 -18.45 15.31
C LEU A 179 14.69 -19.11 15.78
N ARG A 180 13.62 -18.92 15.01
CA ARG A 180 12.31 -19.49 15.31
C ARG A 180 12.05 -20.67 14.40
N GLU A 181 12.02 -21.85 15.00
CA GLU A 181 11.83 -23.15 14.34
C GLU A 181 10.39 -23.61 14.52
N GLY A 182 9.90 -24.48 13.64
CA GLY A 182 8.58 -25.11 13.83
C GLY A 182 7.41 -24.12 13.83
N PHE A 183 7.52 -22.98 13.13
CA PHE A 183 6.44 -21.98 13.09
C PHE A 183 5.11 -22.62 12.67
N LEU A 184 4.07 -22.43 13.47
CA LEU A 184 2.74 -23.05 13.30
C LEU A 184 2.71 -24.59 13.42
N SER A 185 3.76 -25.22 13.94
CA SER A 185 3.77 -26.63 14.34
C SER A 185 3.73 -26.77 15.87
N PRO A 186 3.46 -27.98 16.40
CA PRO A 186 3.58 -28.27 17.83
C PRO A 186 4.99 -28.01 18.40
N ASP A 187 6.00 -27.93 17.54
CA ASP A 187 7.41 -27.73 17.89
C ASP A 187 7.86 -26.26 17.78
N ASP A 188 6.93 -25.29 17.69
CA ASP A 188 7.24 -23.86 17.60
C ASP A 188 8.07 -23.39 18.80
N ARG A 189 9.34 -23.06 18.54
CA ARG A 189 10.31 -22.71 19.59
C ARG A 189 11.35 -21.73 19.09
N TYR A 190 11.94 -21.02 20.05
CA TYR A 190 13.11 -20.20 19.82
C TYR A 190 14.39 -21.01 20.07
N GLY A 191 15.02 -21.44 18.98
CA GLY A 191 16.23 -22.24 18.96
C GLY A 191 17.50 -21.40 19.13
N ASP A 192 18.42 -21.60 18.19
CA ASP A 192 19.79 -21.10 18.29
C ASP A 192 19.88 -19.57 18.29
N ARG A 193 20.86 -19.06 19.05
CA ARG A 193 21.17 -17.63 19.09
C ARG A 193 21.93 -17.25 17.83
N PHE A 194 21.60 -16.07 17.31
CA PHE A 194 22.31 -15.53 16.16
C PHE A 194 22.55 -14.02 16.28
N ALA A 195 23.50 -13.55 15.47
CA ALA A 195 23.62 -12.16 15.09
C ALA A 195 23.81 -12.07 13.57
N LEU A 196 23.21 -11.08 12.95
CA LEU A 196 23.28 -10.80 11.53
C LEU A 196 23.55 -9.31 11.34
N PHE A 197 24.59 -9.01 10.58
CA PHE A 197 24.83 -7.67 10.06
C PHE A 197 24.69 -7.70 8.54
N SER A 198 23.87 -6.80 8.02
CA SER A 198 23.73 -6.56 6.58
C SER A 198 24.05 -5.11 6.29
N TRP A 199 24.78 -4.88 5.19
CA TRP A 199 25.13 -3.54 4.74
C TRP A 199 25.20 -3.52 3.23
N ARG A 200 24.48 -2.59 2.63
CA ARG A 200 24.42 -2.38 1.18
C ARG A 200 24.59 -0.90 0.90
N ARG A 201 25.45 -0.55 -0.05
CA ARG A 201 25.74 0.84 -0.39
C ARG A 201 25.85 1.05 -1.89
N GLY A 202 25.16 2.08 -2.39
CA GLY A 202 25.38 2.58 -3.75
C GLY A 202 26.73 3.27 -3.82
N LEU A 203 27.72 2.64 -4.47
CA LEU A 203 29.07 3.20 -4.63
C LEU A 203 29.15 4.10 -5.85
N ALA A 204 28.47 3.73 -6.93
CA ALA A 204 28.38 4.50 -8.17
C ALA A 204 26.99 4.29 -8.81
N PRO A 205 26.56 5.13 -9.80
CA PRO A 205 25.23 4.98 -10.42
C PRO A 205 24.98 3.62 -11.08
N TYR A 206 26.06 2.87 -11.31
CA TYR A 206 26.07 1.54 -11.92
C TYR A 206 26.58 0.45 -10.97
N TRP A 207 26.90 0.74 -9.71
CA TRP A 207 27.48 -0.23 -8.79
C TRP A 207 26.93 -0.09 -7.38
N THR A 208 26.30 -1.16 -6.90
CA THR A 208 25.92 -1.33 -5.51
C THR A 208 26.66 -2.53 -4.93
N LEU A 209 27.30 -2.31 -3.79
CA LEU A 209 28.00 -3.33 -3.03
C LEU A 209 27.13 -3.74 -1.84
N GLU A 210 27.02 -5.03 -1.61
CA GLU A 210 26.38 -5.62 -0.44
C GLU A 210 27.38 -6.50 0.29
N THR A 211 27.34 -6.43 1.61
CA THR A 211 28.11 -7.28 2.51
C THR A 211 27.19 -7.85 3.57
N ARG A 212 27.45 -9.09 3.95
CA ARG A 212 26.67 -9.81 4.93
C ARG A 212 27.60 -10.53 5.89
N VAL A 213 27.27 -10.48 7.17
CA VAL A 213 27.97 -11.28 8.17
C VAL A 213 26.95 -11.92 9.10
N GLU A 214 27.04 -13.24 9.24
CA GLU A 214 26.20 -14.03 10.13
C GLU A 214 27.05 -14.69 11.20
N TRP A 215 26.54 -14.74 12.41
CA TRP A 215 27.17 -15.42 13.53
C TRP A 215 26.16 -16.32 14.24
N GLN A 216 26.53 -17.58 14.41
CA GLN A 216 25.91 -18.56 15.28
C GLN A 216 26.98 -19.24 16.14
N ALA A 217 26.56 -20.01 17.15
CA ALA A 217 27.50 -20.75 17.98
C ALA A 217 28.30 -21.81 17.18
N SER A 218 27.69 -22.39 16.14
CA SER A 218 28.25 -23.51 15.38
C SER A 218 29.08 -23.09 14.16
N HIS A 219 28.84 -21.88 13.62
CA HIS A 219 29.52 -21.34 12.45
C HIS A 219 29.30 -19.82 12.34
N HIS A 220 30.15 -19.17 11.56
CA HIS A 220 29.97 -17.81 11.08
C HIS A 220 30.04 -17.78 9.55
N LEU A 221 29.40 -16.80 8.93
CA LEU A 221 29.39 -16.61 7.49
C LEU A 221 29.79 -15.17 7.15
N TYR A 222 30.61 -15.03 6.11
CA TYR A 222 30.91 -13.75 5.48
C TYR A 222 30.52 -13.81 4.01
N GLY A 223 29.73 -12.85 3.56
CA GLY A 223 29.24 -12.75 2.19
C GLY A 223 29.46 -11.37 1.59
N VAL A 224 29.69 -11.35 0.28
CA VAL A 224 29.77 -10.13 -0.53
C VAL A 224 28.99 -10.33 -1.82
N ALA A 225 28.23 -9.32 -2.22
CA ALA A 225 27.49 -9.31 -3.47
C ALA A 225 27.68 -7.96 -4.19
N ASN A 226 27.82 -8.03 -5.51
CA ASN A 226 27.99 -6.87 -6.37
C ASN A 226 26.87 -6.82 -7.38
N HIS A 227 26.13 -5.72 -7.39
CA HIS A 227 25.11 -5.44 -8.40
C HIS A 227 25.67 -4.37 -9.34
N LEU A 228 25.89 -4.77 -10.59
CA LEU A 228 26.57 -3.99 -11.62
C LEU A 228 25.63 -3.72 -12.79
N ARG A 229 25.29 -2.46 -13.02
CA ARG A 229 24.55 -2.03 -14.21
C ARG A 229 25.49 -2.06 -15.42
N LEU A 230 25.23 -2.96 -16.37
CA LEU A 230 26.01 -3.09 -17.60
C LEU A 230 25.49 -2.13 -18.68
N GLY A 231 25.74 -0.84 -18.49
CA GLY A 231 25.23 0.23 -19.36
C GLY A 231 23.69 0.24 -19.42
N HIS A 232 23.14 -0.02 -20.60
CA HIS A 232 21.68 -0.14 -20.84
C HIS A 232 21.23 -1.58 -21.07
N SER A 233 22.14 -2.54 -20.86
CA SER A 233 21.93 -3.94 -21.20
C SER A 233 21.44 -4.77 -20.02
N GLY A 234 21.32 -4.23 -18.82
CA GLY A 234 20.77 -4.95 -17.66
C GLY A 234 21.61 -4.74 -16.41
N VAL A 235 21.34 -5.56 -15.40
CA VAL A 235 22.10 -5.63 -14.14
C VAL A 235 22.66 -7.03 -14.00
N ALA A 236 23.97 -7.13 -13.81
CA ALA A 236 24.65 -8.36 -13.43
C ALA A 236 24.82 -8.39 -11.92
N GLU A 237 24.71 -9.59 -11.36
CA GLU A 237 24.97 -9.89 -9.95
C GLU A 237 26.15 -10.86 -9.87
N ILE A 238 27.10 -10.56 -8.99
CA ILE A 238 28.21 -11.46 -8.66
C ILE A 238 28.30 -11.54 -7.14
N SER A 239 28.06 -12.72 -6.62
CA SER A 239 27.98 -12.96 -5.17
C SER A 239 28.88 -14.11 -4.76
N ALA A 240 29.52 -13.99 -3.60
CA ALA A 240 30.32 -15.03 -2.98
C ALA A 240 30.13 -14.99 -1.47
N ALA A 241 30.08 -16.17 -0.85
CA ALA A 241 29.98 -16.31 0.59
C ALA A 241 30.84 -17.48 1.08
N ARG A 242 31.37 -17.35 2.29
CA ARG A 242 32.15 -18.38 2.99
C ARG A 242 31.60 -18.57 4.39
N SER A 243 31.33 -19.80 4.73
CA SER A 243 30.96 -20.24 6.07
C SER A 243 32.10 -21.00 6.73
N GLU A 244 32.35 -20.78 8.01
CA GLU A 244 33.35 -21.53 8.77
C GLU A 244 32.82 -21.88 10.15
N GLY A 245 33.13 -23.09 10.62
CA GLY A 245 32.80 -23.53 11.98
C GLY A 245 33.64 -24.73 12.38
N GLY A 246 34.44 -24.57 13.44
CA GLY A 246 35.47 -25.55 13.80
C GLY A 246 36.54 -25.66 12.70
N SER A 247 36.79 -26.88 12.21
CA SER A 247 37.68 -27.14 11.07
C SER A 247 36.97 -27.19 9.72
N VAL A 248 35.64 -27.04 9.69
CA VAL A 248 34.81 -27.17 8.49
C VAL A 248 34.60 -25.81 7.85
N ARG A 249 34.84 -25.73 6.54
CA ARG A 249 34.60 -24.54 5.71
C ARG A 249 33.75 -24.93 4.52
N GLY A 250 32.84 -24.05 4.11
CA GLY A 250 32.06 -24.25 2.89
C GLY A 250 31.78 -22.93 2.19
N ASP A 251 31.91 -22.94 0.87
CA ASP A 251 31.73 -21.77 0.03
C ASP A 251 30.43 -21.83 -0.77
N ALA A 252 29.92 -20.66 -1.12
CA ALA A 252 28.82 -20.49 -2.06
C ALA A 252 29.08 -19.32 -2.98
N TRP A 253 28.53 -19.38 -4.18
CA TRP A 253 28.67 -18.33 -5.18
C TRP A 253 27.42 -18.25 -6.04
N ALA A 254 27.12 -17.05 -6.54
CA ALA A 254 26.03 -16.84 -7.47
C ALA A 254 26.41 -15.84 -8.56
N LEU A 255 25.87 -16.10 -9.75
CA LEU A 255 25.89 -15.21 -10.89
C LEU A 255 24.44 -14.94 -11.31
N GLY A 256 24.09 -13.67 -11.43
CA GLY A 256 22.78 -13.22 -11.86
C GLY A 256 22.89 -12.26 -13.03
N TYR A 257 21.87 -12.24 -13.88
CA TYR A 257 21.71 -11.23 -14.92
C TYR A 257 20.23 -10.98 -15.17
N THR A 258 19.83 -9.72 -15.04
CA THR A 258 18.46 -9.28 -15.30
C THR A 258 18.46 -8.17 -16.34
N PHE A 259 17.68 -8.38 -17.39
CA PHE A 259 17.39 -7.40 -18.42
C PHE A 259 15.88 -7.32 -18.65
N GLN A 260 15.32 -6.12 -18.52
CA GLN A 260 13.92 -5.87 -18.84
C GLN A 260 13.79 -4.82 -19.95
N GLY A 261 13.62 -5.26 -21.20
CA GLY A 261 13.46 -4.39 -22.36
C GLY A 261 12.00 -4.07 -22.71
N GLN A 262 11.80 -3.25 -23.76
CA GLN A 262 10.45 -2.95 -24.27
C GLN A 262 9.85 -4.11 -25.09
N ARG A 263 10.69 -4.86 -25.83
CA ARG A 263 10.25 -5.99 -26.67
C ARG A 263 10.57 -7.35 -26.06
N TRP A 264 11.58 -7.43 -25.21
CA TRP A 264 12.00 -8.67 -24.61
C TRP A 264 12.56 -8.43 -23.22
N ALA A 265 12.48 -9.46 -22.37
CA ALA A 265 13.09 -9.48 -21.05
C ALA A 265 13.82 -10.82 -20.87
N LEU A 266 14.86 -10.84 -20.04
CA LEU A 266 15.67 -11.99 -19.72
C LEU A 266 16.09 -11.89 -18.25
N GLY A 267 15.92 -12.98 -17.51
CA GLY A 267 16.46 -13.16 -16.17
C GLY A 267 17.20 -14.49 -16.14
N LEU A 268 18.44 -14.48 -15.69
CA LEU A 268 19.28 -15.65 -15.51
C LEU A 268 19.88 -15.59 -14.12
N ARG A 269 19.87 -16.71 -13.40
CA ARG A 269 20.58 -16.87 -12.14
C ARG A 269 21.13 -18.27 -12.05
N TYR A 270 22.34 -18.39 -11.54
CA TYR A 270 22.95 -19.65 -11.17
C TYR A 270 23.66 -19.48 -9.84
N ALA A 271 23.34 -20.33 -8.88
CA ALA A 271 24.01 -20.39 -7.59
C ALA A 271 24.52 -21.81 -7.32
N GLY A 272 25.73 -21.92 -6.81
CA GLY A 272 26.37 -23.18 -6.40
C GLY A 272 26.75 -23.10 -4.92
N TYR A 273 26.59 -24.22 -4.21
CA TYR A 273 26.91 -24.35 -2.79
C TYR A 273 27.69 -25.63 -2.54
N ASP A 274 28.79 -25.49 -1.82
CA ASP A 274 29.53 -26.63 -1.29
C ASP A 274 28.67 -27.41 -0.30
N ARG A 275 29.03 -28.67 -0.04
CA ARG A 275 28.28 -29.50 0.91
C ARG A 275 28.39 -28.96 2.33
N GLU A 276 29.55 -28.41 2.67
CA GLU A 276 29.93 -27.86 3.97
C GLU A 276 29.38 -26.46 4.23
N TYR A 277 28.78 -25.82 3.21
CA TYR A 277 28.24 -24.47 3.34
C TYR A 277 27.09 -24.43 4.34
N ARG A 278 27.17 -23.50 5.30
CA ARG A 278 26.17 -23.27 6.34
C ARG A 278 25.86 -21.79 6.50
N ASP A 279 24.57 -21.48 6.63
CA ASP A 279 24.06 -20.14 6.91
C ASP A 279 22.89 -20.21 7.91
N LEU A 280 22.27 -19.07 8.24
CA LEU A 280 21.11 -19.06 9.14
C LEU A 280 19.95 -19.97 8.69
N ALA A 281 19.70 -20.10 7.38
CA ALA A 281 18.62 -20.88 6.82
C ALA A 281 18.99 -22.36 6.62
N TYR A 282 20.28 -22.63 6.43
CA TYR A 282 20.88 -23.94 6.23
C TYR A 282 21.94 -24.20 7.32
N PRO A 283 21.53 -24.40 8.59
CA PRO A 283 22.47 -24.42 9.72
C PRO A 283 23.30 -25.71 9.82
N VAL A 284 22.93 -26.75 9.07
CA VAL A 284 23.59 -28.06 9.09
C VAL A 284 24.21 -28.39 7.73
N GLU A 285 25.29 -29.17 7.76
CA GLU A 285 25.96 -29.64 6.55
C GLU A 285 24.98 -30.35 5.62
N GLY A 286 25.07 -30.04 4.32
CA GLY A 286 24.25 -30.65 3.28
C GLY A 286 22.80 -30.15 3.23
N ALA A 287 22.39 -29.20 4.08
CA ALA A 287 21.05 -28.61 4.00
C ALA A 287 20.89 -27.67 2.80
N ALA A 288 21.95 -26.95 2.42
CA ALA A 288 21.95 -26.10 1.24
C ALA A 288 21.83 -26.95 -0.05
N PRO A 289 21.10 -26.47 -1.07
CA PRO A 289 21.02 -27.15 -2.35
C PRO A 289 22.40 -27.16 -3.03
N ALA A 290 22.74 -28.21 -3.78
CA ALA A 290 23.98 -28.25 -4.54
C ALA A 290 24.05 -27.15 -5.62
N ARG A 291 22.91 -26.90 -6.27
CA ARG A 291 22.74 -25.89 -7.32
C ARG A 291 21.31 -25.34 -7.33
N ASP A 292 21.18 -24.05 -7.62
CA ASP A 292 19.92 -23.36 -7.90
C ASP A 292 20.10 -22.49 -9.14
N ALA A 293 19.50 -22.91 -10.25
CA ALA A 293 19.53 -22.20 -11.51
C ALA A 293 18.12 -21.80 -11.95
N ARG A 294 17.97 -20.55 -12.38
CA ARG A 294 16.69 -19.99 -12.85
C ARG A 294 16.92 -19.24 -14.15
N ALA A 295 16.04 -19.46 -15.11
CA ALA A 295 16.03 -18.73 -16.36
C ALA A 295 14.59 -18.30 -16.66
N ASN A 296 14.41 -17.07 -17.12
CA ASN A 296 13.14 -16.58 -17.62
C ASN A 296 13.38 -15.66 -18.80
N ALA A 297 12.60 -15.80 -19.85
CA ALA A 297 12.60 -14.87 -20.97
C ALA A 297 11.17 -14.47 -21.32
N GLY A 298 10.99 -13.22 -21.71
CA GLY A 298 9.71 -12.68 -22.15
C GLY A 298 9.88 -12.00 -23.50
N LEU A 299 8.87 -12.09 -24.37
CA LEU A 299 8.81 -11.47 -25.68
C LEU A 299 7.45 -10.80 -25.86
N ARG A 300 7.43 -9.56 -26.34
CA ARG A 300 6.21 -8.86 -26.77
C ARG A 300 6.08 -9.03 -28.29
N LEU A 301 5.04 -9.74 -28.72
CA LEU A 301 4.72 -10.07 -30.11
C LEU A 301 3.54 -9.20 -30.57
N GLY A 302 3.80 -7.91 -30.81
CA GLY A 302 2.75 -6.93 -31.10
C GLY A 302 1.83 -6.72 -29.90
N ARG A 303 0.56 -7.12 -30.02
CA ARG A 303 -0.42 -7.08 -28.91
C ARG A 303 -0.36 -8.32 -28.01
N ALA A 304 0.30 -9.39 -28.44
CA ALA A 304 0.49 -10.60 -27.65
C ALA A 304 1.80 -10.55 -26.84
N SER A 305 1.91 -11.39 -25.81
CA SER A 305 3.16 -11.59 -25.08
C SER A 305 3.42 -13.06 -24.81
N LEU A 306 4.65 -13.50 -25.05
CA LEU A 306 5.15 -14.84 -24.75
C LEU A 306 6.10 -14.72 -23.55
N SER A 307 6.02 -15.65 -22.62
CA SER A 307 7.00 -15.83 -21.55
C SER A 307 7.38 -17.28 -21.43
N ILE A 308 8.66 -17.55 -21.26
CA ILE A 308 9.22 -18.86 -20.99
C ILE A 308 10.07 -18.80 -19.74
N GLY A 309 10.21 -19.91 -19.04
CA GLY A 309 11.14 -19.99 -17.93
C GLY A 309 11.45 -21.41 -17.54
N ALA A 310 12.56 -21.58 -16.84
CA ALA A 310 13.00 -22.84 -16.29
C ALA A 310 13.59 -22.62 -14.90
N VAL A 311 13.38 -23.59 -14.02
CA VAL A 311 13.99 -23.64 -12.69
C VAL A 311 14.60 -25.02 -12.52
N VAL A 312 15.85 -25.07 -12.10
CA VAL A 312 16.58 -26.28 -11.76
C VAL A 312 17.13 -26.10 -10.37
N ARG A 313 16.63 -26.87 -9.41
CA ARG A 313 17.11 -26.88 -8.04
C ARG A 313 17.49 -28.29 -7.65
N ASP A 314 18.74 -28.48 -7.31
CA ASP A 314 19.25 -29.79 -6.88
C ASP A 314 19.39 -29.76 -5.37
N SER A 315 18.38 -30.26 -4.66
CA SER A 315 18.41 -30.34 -3.21
C SER A 315 19.06 -31.65 -2.79
N ARG A 316 20.05 -31.57 -1.91
CA ARG A 316 20.69 -32.77 -1.35
C ARG A 316 19.73 -33.58 -0.47
N ALA A 317 18.79 -32.90 0.20
CA ALA A 317 17.83 -33.52 1.10
C ALA A 317 16.48 -33.85 0.44
N ALA A 318 16.01 -33.03 -0.51
CA ALA A 318 14.68 -33.15 -1.10
C ALA A 318 14.71 -33.69 -2.55
N GLY A 319 15.88 -34.09 -3.04
CA GLY A 319 16.08 -34.51 -4.42
C GLY A 319 16.08 -33.34 -5.40
N GLU A 320 16.16 -33.68 -6.67
CA GLU A 320 16.20 -32.69 -7.73
C GLU A 320 14.79 -32.19 -8.05
N GLN A 321 14.65 -30.91 -8.40
CA GLN A 321 13.44 -30.30 -8.95
C GLN A 321 13.79 -29.55 -10.24
N ARG A 322 13.23 -29.99 -11.37
CA ARG A 322 13.44 -29.34 -12.67
C ARG A 322 12.10 -29.04 -13.31
N LEU A 323 11.83 -27.77 -13.55
CA LEU A 323 10.55 -27.28 -14.06
C LEU A 323 10.79 -26.36 -15.26
N ALA A 324 9.96 -26.49 -16.29
CA ALA A 324 9.88 -25.56 -17.40
C ALA A 324 8.45 -25.02 -17.52
N ARG A 325 8.32 -23.76 -17.91
CA ARG A 325 7.04 -23.10 -18.17
C ARG A 325 7.09 -22.30 -19.46
N ALA A 326 5.98 -22.27 -20.17
CA ALA A 326 5.72 -21.34 -21.26
C ALA A 326 4.32 -20.75 -21.08
N ALA A 327 4.14 -19.48 -21.42
CA ALA A 327 2.84 -18.82 -21.38
C ALA A 327 2.72 -17.80 -22.50
N LEU A 328 1.60 -17.82 -23.22
CA LEU A 328 1.25 -16.88 -24.28
C LEU A 328 -0.04 -16.15 -23.90
N ASN A 329 0.02 -14.83 -23.79
CA ASN A 329 -1.14 -13.97 -23.60
C ASN A 329 -1.48 -13.29 -24.92
N VAL A 330 -2.71 -13.47 -25.42
CA VAL A 330 -3.19 -12.89 -26.67
C VAL A 330 -4.50 -12.14 -26.40
N PRO A 331 -4.57 -10.82 -26.65
CA PRO A 331 -5.84 -10.11 -26.65
C PRO A 331 -6.65 -10.53 -27.88
N LEU A 332 -7.88 -10.99 -27.67
CA LEU A 332 -8.81 -11.45 -28.71
C LEU A 332 -10.12 -10.68 -28.62
N GLY A 333 -10.34 -9.74 -29.54
CA GLY A 333 -11.52 -8.87 -29.53
C GLY A 333 -11.60 -8.03 -28.24
N ARG A 334 -12.69 -8.21 -27.48
CA ARG A 334 -12.90 -7.56 -26.16
C ARG A 334 -12.33 -8.38 -24.99
N GLY A 335 -11.84 -9.60 -25.23
CA GLY A 335 -11.32 -10.51 -24.22
C GLY A 335 -9.82 -10.78 -24.34
N PHE A 336 -9.33 -11.68 -23.49
CA PHE A 336 -7.93 -12.09 -23.45
C PHE A 336 -7.84 -13.61 -23.32
N LEU A 337 -7.00 -14.22 -24.14
CA LEU A 337 -6.66 -15.65 -24.08
C LEU A 337 -5.27 -15.80 -23.45
N ASN A 338 -5.18 -16.60 -22.40
CA ASN A 338 -3.94 -17.03 -21.79
C ASN A 338 -3.74 -18.53 -22.07
N LEU A 339 -2.66 -18.87 -22.75
CA LEU A 339 -2.24 -20.25 -22.97
C LEU A 339 -1.01 -20.52 -22.10
N THR A 340 -0.95 -21.64 -21.42
CA THR A 340 0.17 -22.03 -20.54
C THR A 340 0.57 -23.47 -20.80
N ALA A 341 1.86 -23.76 -20.67
CA ALA A 341 2.39 -25.11 -20.58
C ALA A 341 3.35 -25.16 -19.40
N PHE A 342 3.18 -26.12 -18.51
CA PHE A 342 4.02 -26.36 -17.35
C PHE A 342 4.51 -27.80 -17.40
N ARG A 343 5.82 -28.00 -17.37
CA ARG A 343 6.45 -29.31 -17.52
C ARG A 343 7.46 -29.57 -16.43
N PRO A 344 7.24 -30.55 -15.55
CA PRO A 344 8.29 -31.20 -14.80
C PRO A 344 9.26 -31.89 -15.78
N LEU A 345 10.54 -31.57 -15.72
CA LEU A 345 11.54 -32.13 -16.64
C LEU A 345 12.05 -33.51 -16.22
N GLN A 346 11.67 -33.96 -15.02
CA GLN A 346 12.01 -35.28 -14.49
C GLN A 346 10.97 -36.35 -14.83
N ASP A 347 9.72 -35.92 -15.04
CA ASP A 347 8.60 -36.78 -15.38
C ASP A 347 7.78 -36.11 -16.49
N ALA A 348 7.90 -36.64 -17.71
CA ALA A 348 7.22 -36.09 -18.88
C ALA A 348 5.69 -36.28 -18.81
N SER A 349 5.20 -37.25 -18.03
CA SER A 349 3.76 -37.51 -17.88
C SER A 349 3.06 -36.37 -17.11
N GLY A 350 3.77 -35.67 -16.22
CA GLY A 350 3.23 -34.54 -15.46
C GLY A 350 3.13 -33.20 -16.22
N THR A 351 3.12 -33.19 -17.55
CA THR A 351 3.02 -31.94 -18.33
C THR A 351 1.57 -31.42 -18.33
N LEU A 352 1.37 -30.20 -17.84
CA LEU A 352 0.09 -29.51 -17.76
C LEU A 352 -0.01 -28.42 -18.83
N TYR A 353 -1.01 -28.50 -19.69
CA TYR A 353 -1.40 -27.46 -20.63
C TYR A 353 -2.64 -26.74 -20.12
N GLY A 354 -2.69 -25.43 -20.26
CA GLY A 354 -3.81 -24.61 -19.84
C GLY A 354 -4.19 -23.62 -20.94
N ALA A 355 -5.48 -23.38 -21.09
CA ALA A 355 -6.03 -22.32 -21.92
C ALA A 355 -7.15 -21.63 -21.15
N ILE A 356 -7.08 -20.31 -20.96
CA ILE A 356 -8.09 -19.52 -20.26
C ILE A 356 -8.47 -18.35 -21.14
N PHE A 357 -9.74 -18.27 -21.54
CA PHE A 357 -10.31 -17.11 -22.20
C PHE A 357 -11.16 -16.31 -21.21
N THR A 358 -10.85 -15.03 -21.03
CA THR A 358 -11.60 -14.12 -20.15
C THR A 358 -12.22 -12.98 -20.96
N LEU A 359 -13.53 -12.82 -20.80
CA LEU A 359 -14.33 -11.77 -21.42
C LEU A 359 -14.85 -10.79 -20.34
N PRO A 360 -14.35 -9.55 -20.29
CA PRO A 360 -14.94 -8.50 -19.46
C PRO A 360 -16.31 -8.10 -20.04
N LEU A 361 -17.36 -8.25 -19.25
CA LEU A 361 -18.75 -7.92 -19.61
C LEU A 361 -19.11 -6.48 -19.21
N SER A 362 -18.59 -6.01 -18.07
CA SER A 362 -18.69 -4.63 -17.59
C SER A 362 -17.52 -4.29 -16.66
N HIS A 363 -17.46 -3.09 -16.08
CA HIS A 363 -16.41 -2.66 -15.14
C HIS A 363 -16.25 -3.57 -13.90
N HIS A 364 -17.28 -4.36 -13.57
CA HIS A 364 -17.26 -5.25 -12.40
C HIS A 364 -17.68 -6.68 -12.72
N ARG A 365 -17.95 -7.04 -13.97
CA ARG A 365 -18.43 -8.38 -14.35
C ARG A 365 -17.53 -8.98 -15.42
N SER A 366 -17.16 -10.24 -15.24
CA SER A 366 -16.38 -11.00 -16.22
C SER A 366 -16.91 -12.43 -16.33
N ALA A 367 -16.82 -12.99 -17.53
CA ALA A 367 -17.00 -14.41 -17.77
C ALA A 367 -15.68 -15.00 -18.26
N SER A 368 -15.32 -16.19 -17.79
CA SER A 368 -14.14 -16.92 -18.24
C SER A 368 -14.49 -18.36 -18.56
N ALA A 369 -13.87 -18.91 -19.59
CA ALA A 369 -13.85 -20.34 -19.86
C ALA A 369 -12.40 -20.81 -19.84
N TRP A 370 -12.12 -21.98 -19.26
CA TRP A 370 -10.80 -22.58 -19.28
C TRP A 370 -10.84 -24.06 -19.66
N LEU A 371 -9.68 -24.52 -20.09
CA LEU A 371 -9.35 -25.92 -20.35
C LEU A 371 -8.00 -26.17 -19.70
N SER A 372 -7.90 -27.16 -18.83
CA SER A 372 -6.63 -27.73 -18.38
C SER A 372 -6.49 -29.11 -19.02
N ALA A 373 -5.28 -29.53 -19.38
CA ALA A 373 -5.04 -30.85 -19.95
C ALA A 373 -3.70 -31.40 -19.49
N ASP A 374 -3.68 -32.66 -19.10
CA ASP A 374 -2.48 -33.41 -18.73
C ASP A 374 -2.50 -34.82 -19.34
N SER A 375 -1.70 -35.75 -18.80
CA SER A 375 -1.70 -37.14 -19.24
C SER A 375 -2.97 -37.91 -18.88
N GLU A 376 -3.75 -37.44 -17.91
CA GLU A 376 -4.94 -38.13 -17.40
C GLU A 376 -6.21 -37.69 -18.13
N GLY A 377 -6.27 -36.44 -18.60
CA GLY A 377 -7.43 -35.98 -19.37
C GLY A 377 -7.43 -34.49 -19.71
N ILE A 378 -8.64 -34.01 -20.04
CA ILE A 378 -8.92 -32.60 -20.29
C ILE A 378 -10.03 -32.17 -19.33
N ASP A 379 -9.76 -31.14 -18.55
CA ASP A 379 -10.63 -30.59 -17.53
C ASP A 379 -11.17 -29.21 -17.97
N PRO A 380 -12.36 -29.13 -18.58
CA PRO A 380 -12.99 -27.87 -18.94
C PRO A 380 -13.65 -27.20 -17.73
N GLY A 381 -13.68 -25.87 -17.73
CA GLY A 381 -14.47 -25.12 -16.77
C GLY A 381 -14.92 -23.75 -17.25
N VAL A 382 -15.92 -23.22 -16.55
CA VAL A 382 -16.52 -21.91 -16.80
C VAL A 382 -16.74 -21.17 -15.49
N THR A 383 -16.54 -19.85 -15.50
CA THR A 383 -16.76 -18.98 -14.35
C THR A 383 -17.47 -17.72 -14.80
N LEU A 384 -18.53 -17.36 -14.09
CA LEU A 384 -19.14 -16.05 -14.15
C LEU A 384 -18.92 -15.36 -12.80
N GLN A 385 -18.40 -14.14 -12.82
CA GLN A 385 -18.16 -13.41 -11.59
C GLN A 385 -18.48 -11.92 -11.68
N ARG A 386 -18.84 -11.36 -10.52
CA ARG A 386 -18.82 -9.94 -10.25
C ARG A 386 -17.81 -9.65 -9.14
N SER A 387 -16.78 -8.87 -9.44
CA SER A 387 -15.81 -8.39 -8.44
C SER A 387 -16.50 -7.50 -7.40
N LEU A 388 -16.07 -7.60 -6.15
CA LEU A 388 -16.46 -6.65 -5.10
C LEU A 388 -15.95 -5.24 -5.47
N PRO A 389 -16.71 -4.14 -5.23
CA PRO A 389 -16.29 -2.77 -5.57
C PRO A 389 -15.12 -2.27 -4.70
N VAL A 390 -14.90 -0.95 -4.52
CA VAL A 390 -13.92 -0.37 -3.55
C VAL A 390 -14.59 0.10 -2.24
N GLY A 391 -15.86 0.52 -2.27
CA GLY A 391 -16.69 0.82 -1.08
C GLY A 391 -17.77 -0.25 -0.78
N PRO A 392 -18.84 0.07 -0.02
CA PRO A 392 -19.91 -0.88 0.22
C PRO A 392 -20.49 -1.50 -1.05
N GLY A 393 -20.82 -2.78 -1.01
CA GLY A 393 -21.41 -3.48 -2.14
C GLY A 393 -21.22 -4.99 -2.08
N TYR A 394 -21.58 -5.67 -3.16
CA TYR A 394 -21.55 -7.12 -3.23
C TYR A 394 -20.78 -7.62 -4.46
N GLY A 395 -20.23 -8.82 -4.32
CA GLY A 395 -19.61 -9.60 -5.39
C GLY A 395 -20.13 -11.03 -5.36
N TYR A 396 -20.01 -11.72 -6.48
CA TYR A 396 -20.33 -13.14 -6.54
C TYR A 396 -19.40 -13.85 -7.52
N ARG A 397 -19.25 -15.16 -7.35
CA ARG A 397 -18.53 -16.03 -8.28
C ARG A 397 -19.25 -17.36 -8.36
N VAL A 398 -19.59 -17.76 -9.57
CA VAL A 398 -20.13 -19.09 -9.86
C VAL A 398 -19.18 -19.74 -10.85
N SER A 399 -18.64 -20.89 -10.49
CA SER A 399 -17.72 -21.66 -11.33
C SER A 399 -18.14 -23.11 -11.40
N HIS A 400 -18.05 -23.72 -12.58
CA HIS A 400 -18.26 -25.14 -12.81
C HIS A 400 -17.07 -25.68 -13.59
N GLU A 401 -16.54 -26.81 -13.15
CA GLU A 401 -15.43 -27.51 -13.79
C GLU A 401 -15.76 -28.99 -13.83
N ASP A 402 -15.50 -29.62 -14.96
CA ASP A 402 -15.56 -31.07 -15.12
C ASP A 402 -14.14 -31.60 -15.21
N SER A 403 -13.87 -32.72 -14.54
CA SER A 403 -12.52 -33.30 -14.50
C SER A 403 -12.57 -34.82 -14.39
N ALA A 404 -11.45 -35.49 -14.62
CA ALA A 404 -11.32 -36.93 -14.37
C ALA A 404 -11.68 -37.33 -12.91
N LEU A 405 -11.50 -36.40 -11.96
CA LEU A 405 -11.85 -36.57 -10.54
C LEU A 405 -13.32 -36.27 -10.24
N GLY A 406 -14.11 -35.88 -11.25
CA GLY A 406 -15.53 -35.58 -11.18
C GLY A 406 -15.86 -34.08 -11.26
N ALA A 407 -17.14 -33.78 -11.43
CA ALA A 407 -17.62 -32.41 -11.57
C ALA A 407 -17.61 -31.63 -10.26
N ARG A 408 -17.17 -30.37 -10.34
CA ARG A 408 -17.04 -29.45 -9.23
C ARG A 408 -17.77 -28.14 -9.52
N THR A 409 -18.73 -27.78 -8.68
CA THR A 409 -19.43 -26.49 -8.77
C THR A 409 -19.14 -25.65 -7.52
N THR A 410 -18.62 -24.45 -7.70
CA THR A 410 -18.44 -23.48 -6.61
C THR A 410 -19.37 -22.30 -6.81
N MET A 411 -20.15 -21.96 -5.79
CA MET A 411 -20.96 -20.75 -5.73
C MET A 411 -20.51 -19.93 -4.54
N GLU A 412 -20.27 -18.64 -4.74
CA GLU A 412 -19.75 -17.76 -3.71
C GLU A 412 -20.40 -16.38 -3.78
N GLY A 413 -20.89 -15.90 -2.65
CA GLY A 413 -21.37 -14.53 -2.45
C GLY A 413 -20.47 -13.80 -1.46
N ARG A 414 -20.17 -12.54 -1.75
CA ARG A 414 -19.45 -11.63 -0.85
C ARG A 414 -20.22 -10.34 -0.68
N LEU A 415 -20.27 -9.83 0.55
CA LEU A 415 -20.88 -8.55 0.89
C LEU A 415 -19.87 -7.73 1.68
N ARG A 416 -19.62 -6.49 1.28
CA ARG A 416 -18.84 -5.52 2.06
C ARG A 416 -19.71 -4.37 2.50
N THR A 417 -19.62 -4.05 3.78
CA THR A 417 -20.16 -2.83 4.40
C THR A 417 -18.99 -1.94 4.81
N ASP A 418 -19.28 -0.79 5.41
CA ASP A 418 -18.22 0.07 5.99
C ASP A 418 -17.53 -0.58 7.20
N ALA A 419 -18.14 -1.60 7.80
CA ALA A 419 -17.71 -2.22 9.05
C ALA A 419 -17.03 -3.58 8.87
N ALA A 420 -17.48 -4.38 7.90
CA ALA A 420 -17.01 -5.75 7.71
C ALA A 420 -17.26 -6.26 6.29
N GLN A 421 -16.48 -7.25 5.89
CA GLN A 421 -16.70 -8.08 4.72
C GLN A 421 -17.17 -9.47 5.16
N TRP A 422 -18.26 -9.93 4.55
CA TRP A 422 -18.84 -11.25 4.74
C TRP A 422 -18.69 -12.07 3.46
N SER A 423 -18.47 -13.37 3.62
CA SER A 423 -18.41 -14.32 2.51
C SER A 423 -19.14 -15.60 2.85
N ALA A 424 -19.92 -16.10 1.91
CA ALA A 424 -20.54 -17.42 1.95
C ALA A 424 -20.22 -18.14 0.63
N ALA A 425 -19.73 -19.37 0.72
CA ALA A 425 -19.43 -20.20 -0.44
C ALA A 425 -19.97 -21.62 -0.24
N ALA A 426 -20.48 -22.22 -1.31
CA ALA A 426 -20.85 -23.62 -1.38
C ALA A 426 -20.03 -24.28 -2.48
N LEU A 427 -19.44 -25.42 -2.17
CA LEU A 427 -18.67 -26.26 -3.07
C LEU A 427 -19.37 -27.61 -3.19
N ARG A 428 -20.01 -27.88 -4.32
CA ARG A 428 -20.59 -29.18 -4.65
C ARG A 428 -19.58 -30.00 -5.43
N THR A 429 -19.32 -31.21 -4.96
CA THR A 429 -18.52 -32.24 -5.66
C THR A 429 -19.41 -33.47 -5.88
N GLY A 430 -18.90 -34.47 -6.60
CA GLY A 430 -19.58 -35.76 -6.74
C GLY A 430 -19.83 -36.49 -5.40
N THR A 431 -19.07 -36.15 -4.37
CA THR A 431 -19.10 -36.82 -3.06
C THR A 431 -19.89 -36.06 -1.99
N GLY A 432 -20.20 -34.78 -2.18
CA GLY A 432 -20.93 -34.00 -1.17
C GLY A 432 -20.99 -32.50 -1.46
N THR A 433 -21.45 -31.72 -0.46
CA THR A 433 -21.45 -30.26 -0.51
C THR A 433 -20.73 -29.69 0.71
N ASP A 434 -19.65 -28.94 0.48
CA ASP A 434 -18.98 -28.19 1.53
C ASP A 434 -19.50 -26.75 1.55
N VAL A 435 -19.94 -26.28 2.72
CA VAL A 435 -20.35 -24.89 2.92
C VAL A 435 -19.30 -24.15 3.74
N ARG A 436 -18.92 -22.96 3.30
CA ARG A 436 -17.96 -22.06 3.94
C ARG A 436 -18.58 -20.71 4.22
N ILE A 437 -18.57 -20.29 5.48
CA ILE A 437 -18.98 -18.94 5.91
C ILE A 437 -17.81 -18.29 6.64
N GLY A 438 -17.57 -17.01 6.35
CA GLY A 438 -16.50 -16.20 6.93
C GLY A 438 -16.84 -14.72 7.00
N ALA A 439 -16.17 -14.03 7.91
CA ALA A 439 -16.26 -12.59 8.09
C ALA A 439 -14.85 -12.01 8.35
N THR A 440 -14.59 -10.80 7.88
CA THR A 440 -13.33 -10.08 8.09
C THR A 440 -13.62 -8.61 8.31
N GLY A 441 -12.97 -8.01 9.29
CA GLY A 441 -13.10 -6.59 9.63
C GLY A 441 -12.16 -6.25 10.77
N ALA A 442 -12.12 -4.97 11.12
CA ALA A 442 -11.27 -4.42 12.17
C ALA A 442 -12.05 -3.40 13.01
N LEU A 443 -11.59 -3.21 14.24
CA LEU A 443 -12.07 -2.18 15.15
C LEU A 443 -10.92 -1.25 15.49
N VAL A 444 -11.07 0.05 15.21
CA VAL A 444 -10.09 1.08 15.58
C VAL A 444 -10.62 1.82 16.81
N ALA A 445 -9.94 1.63 17.93
CA ALA A 445 -10.27 2.33 19.17
C ALA A 445 -9.38 3.57 19.32
N THR A 446 -10.00 4.70 19.64
CA THR A 446 -9.35 5.99 19.89
C THR A 446 -9.90 6.60 21.19
N ARG A 447 -9.31 7.71 21.65
CA ARG A 447 -9.88 8.49 22.77
C ARG A 447 -11.30 9.01 22.49
N GLN A 448 -11.69 9.11 21.23
CA GLN A 448 -12.99 9.66 20.81
C GLN A 448 -14.02 8.58 20.44
N GLY A 449 -13.70 7.29 20.59
CA GLY A 449 -14.63 6.19 20.34
C GLY A 449 -14.02 5.01 19.59
N VAL A 450 -14.88 4.04 19.26
CA VAL A 450 -14.52 2.81 18.54
C VAL A 450 -15.20 2.82 17.16
N PHE A 451 -14.40 2.59 16.13
CA PHE A 451 -14.82 2.68 14.74
C PHE A 451 -14.56 1.36 14.02
N PRO A 452 -15.62 0.64 13.57
CA PRO A 452 -15.44 -0.52 12.73
C PRO A 452 -15.01 -0.11 11.33
N THR A 453 -14.16 -0.93 10.70
CA THR A 453 -13.66 -0.72 9.35
C THR A 453 -13.31 -2.05 8.70
N THR A 454 -13.22 -2.06 7.37
CA THR A 454 -12.75 -3.24 6.62
C THR A 454 -11.23 -3.24 6.40
N ASP A 455 -10.52 -2.19 6.81
CA ASP A 455 -9.06 -2.06 6.70
C ASP A 455 -8.37 -2.58 7.96
N ASP A 456 -7.50 -3.58 7.80
CA ASP A 456 -6.83 -4.31 8.88
C ASP A 456 -5.37 -3.89 9.13
N GLY A 457 -4.85 -2.90 8.39
CA GLY A 457 -3.42 -2.58 8.45
C GLY A 457 -3.00 -1.17 8.02
N GLY A 458 -3.92 -0.34 7.53
CA GLY A 458 -3.64 1.03 7.10
C GLY A 458 -3.36 2.02 8.23
N SER A 459 -3.06 3.25 7.83
CA SER A 459 -3.13 4.40 8.74
C SER A 459 -4.49 5.07 8.58
N PHE A 460 -4.94 5.80 9.59
CA PHE A 460 -6.30 6.31 9.66
C PHE A 460 -6.32 7.81 9.93
N ALA A 461 -7.36 8.47 9.43
CA ALA A 461 -7.76 9.78 9.93
C ALA A 461 -9.09 9.66 10.65
N LEU A 462 -9.15 10.25 11.84
CA LEU A 462 -10.41 10.48 12.52
C LEU A 462 -10.89 11.89 12.15
N VAL A 463 -11.95 11.95 11.37
CA VAL A 463 -12.62 13.21 11.02
C VAL A 463 -13.58 13.58 12.15
N ASP A 464 -13.51 14.84 12.56
CA ASP A 464 -14.38 15.43 13.57
C ASP A 464 -15.14 16.62 12.98
N LEU A 465 -16.46 16.45 12.80
CA LEU A 465 -17.41 17.46 12.33
C LEU A 465 -18.53 17.59 13.36
N PRO A 466 -18.37 18.45 14.38
CA PRO A 466 -19.33 18.55 15.47
C PRO A 466 -20.74 18.84 14.94
N GLN A 467 -21.70 17.96 15.27
CA GLN A 467 -23.11 18.11 14.92
C GLN A 467 -23.41 18.25 13.41
N ALA A 468 -22.51 17.79 12.53
CA ALA A 468 -22.72 17.82 11.09
C ALA A 468 -22.54 16.43 10.46
N ASP A 469 -23.52 16.06 9.62
CA ASP A 469 -23.35 14.98 8.66
C ASP A 469 -22.54 15.51 7.47
N GLY A 470 -21.49 14.80 7.11
CA GLY A 470 -20.56 15.21 6.07
C GLY A 470 -19.94 14.00 5.40
N ARG A 471 -19.94 14.03 4.06
CA ARG A 471 -19.24 13.03 3.26
C ARG A 471 -17.80 13.47 3.08
N VAL A 472 -16.89 12.58 3.46
CA VAL A 472 -15.46 12.78 3.34
C VAL A 472 -14.96 12.02 2.12
N LEU A 473 -14.20 12.73 1.29
CA LEU A 473 -13.54 12.20 0.12
C LEU A 473 -12.05 12.05 0.41
N ARG A 474 -11.45 10.95 -0.05
CA ARG A 474 -10.00 10.73 -0.06
C ARG A 474 -9.56 10.67 -1.50
N GLU A 475 -8.68 11.59 -1.91
CA GLU A 475 -8.25 11.70 -3.32
C GLU A 475 -9.44 11.75 -4.31
N HIS A 476 -10.47 12.54 -4.00
CA HIS A 476 -11.74 12.67 -4.74
C HIS A 476 -12.60 11.39 -4.84
N GLN A 477 -12.31 10.36 -4.06
CA GLN A 477 -13.16 9.17 -3.95
C GLN A 477 -13.87 9.17 -2.61
N PHE A 478 -15.14 8.75 -2.59
CA PHE A 478 -15.87 8.58 -1.34
C PHE A 478 -15.10 7.66 -0.39
N ALA A 479 -14.84 8.15 0.82
CA ALA A 479 -14.03 7.45 1.80
C ALA A 479 -14.80 7.09 3.07
N ALA A 480 -15.56 8.04 3.62
CA ALA A 480 -16.41 7.81 4.79
C ALA A 480 -17.52 8.89 4.87
N SER A 481 -18.53 8.63 5.69
CA SER A 481 -19.49 9.65 6.13
C SER A 481 -19.45 9.76 7.65
N THR A 482 -19.61 10.96 8.19
CA THR A 482 -19.79 11.15 9.63
C THR A 482 -21.11 10.50 10.10
N ARG A 483 -21.08 9.97 11.32
CA ARG A 483 -22.26 9.41 11.98
C ARG A 483 -22.97 10.51 12.79
N ALA A 484 -24.08 10.18 13.44
CA ALA A 484 -24.85 11.09 14.31
C ALA A 484 -24.02 11.77 15.43
N ASN A 485 -22.83 11.27 15.75
CA ASN A 485 -21.90 11.90 16.70
C ASN A 485 -20.91 12.87 16.04
N GLY A 486 -21.05 13.17 14.75
CA GLY A 486 -20.17 14.05 13.99
C GLY A 486 -18.83 13.43 13.60
N LYS A 487 -18.61 12.13 13.83
CA LYS A 487 -17.28 11.50 13.64
C LYS A 487 -17.28 10.48 12.52
N ALA A 488 -16.18 10.43 11.78
CA ALA A 488 -15.93 9.41 10.76
C ALA A 488 -14.48 8.90 10.83
N LEU A 489 -14.29 7.60 10.66
CA LEU A 489 -12.96 7.04 10.46
C LEU A 489 -12.72 6.88 8.95
N VAL A 490 -11.71 7.59 8.45
CA VAL A 490 -11.19 7.39 7.09
C VAL A 490 -10.04 6.40 7.18
N SER A 491 -10.20 5.24 6.55
CA SER A 491 -9.17 4.21 6.45
C SER A 491 -8.32 4.37 5.18
N GLY A 492 -7.38 3.46 4.96
CA GLY A 492 -6.59 3.37 3.73
C GLY A 492 -5.64 4.54 3.48
N LEU A 493 -5.18 5.24 4.53
CA LEU A 493 -4.18 6.28 4.37
C LEU A 493 -2.79 5.68 4.24
N ARG A 494 -1.99 6.29 3.36
CA ARG A 494 -0.58 5.92 3.12
C ARG A 494 0.29 6.50 4.24
N PRO A 495 1.02 5.67 5.00
CA PRO A 495 1.90 6.16 6.05
C PRO A 495 3.06 6.98 5.47
N PHE A 496 3.44 8.05 6.17
CA PHE A 496 4.55 8.94 5.83
C PHE A 496 4.44 9.64 4.45
N GLU A 497 3.27 9.58 3.81
CA GLU A 497 2.93 10.32 2.58
C GLU A 497 1.84 11.37 2.86
N SER A 498 1.77 12.41 2.03
CA SER A 498 0.61 13.32 2.04
C SER A 498 -0.62 12.58 1.54
N ASN A 499 -1.68 12.61 2.35
CA ASN A 499 -2.99 12.09 2.02
C ASN A 499 -3.96 13.26 2.01
N ARG A 500 -4.61 13.48 0.87
CA ARG A 500 -5.57 14.55 0.71
C ARG A 500 -6.97 14.08 1.09
N LEU A 501 -7.55 14.77 2.07
CA LEU A 501 -8.96 14.63 2.44
C LEU A 501 -9.72 15.89 2.06
N ASP A 502 -10.84 15.72 1.37
CA ASP A 502 -11.77 16.80 1.03
C ASP A 502 -13.13 16.53 1.70
N LEU A 503 -13.83 17.59 2.08
CA LEU A 503 -15.24 17.53 2.47
C LEU A 503 -16.12 17.85 1.27
N ASP A 504 -17.13 17.02 1.05
CA ASP A 504 -18.19 17.28 0.08
C ASP A 504 -19.10 18.38 0.63
N SER A 505 -18.90 19.62 0.19
CA SER A 505 -19.66 20.78 0.65
C SER A 505 -21.16 20.67 0.39
N THR A 506 -21.59 19.84 -0.57
CA THR A 506 -23.01 19.62 -0.87
C THR A 506 -23.70 18.75 0.16
N SER A 507 -22.94 18.00 0.95
CA SER A 507 -23.47 17.12 2.00
C SER A 507 -23.65 17.79 3.35
N LEU A 508 -23.10 18.99 3.53
CA LEU A 508 -23.12 19.70 4.80
C LEU A 508 -24.43 20.47 4.99
N ALA A 509 -24.93 20.52 6.23
CA ALA A 509 -26.06 21.36 6.57
C ALA A 509 -25.70 22.85 6.40
N LEU A 510 -26.66 23.66 5.94
CA LEU A 510 -26.50 25.12 5.79
C LEU A 510 -26.11 25.83 7.09
N SER A 511 -26.41 25.23 8.25
CA SER A 511 -26.02 25.72 9.57
C SER A 511 -24.59 25.36 9.98
N THR A 512 -23.75 24.91 9.04
CA THR A 512 -22.37 24.47 9.29
C THR A 512 -21.40 25.45 8.63
N ARG A 513 -20.57 26.10 9.43
CA ARG A 513 -19.42 26.86 8.95
C ARG A 513 -18.19 25.95 8.99
N ILE A 514 -17.40 25.97 7.94
CA ILE A 514 -16.16 25.21 7.85
C ILE A 514 -15.02 26.15 7.48
N ARG A 515 -13.91 26.05 8.22
CA ARG A 515 -12.71 26.84 7.94
C ARG A 515 -11.98 26.32 6.69
N ASP A 516 -11.77 25.01 6.65
CA ASP A 516 -11.00 24.35 5.59
C ASP A 516 -11.88 23.25 4.95
N THR A 517 -12.08 23.27 3.64
CA THR A 517 -12.79 22.20 2.91
C THR A 517 -11.85 21.06 2.49
N ARG A 518 -10.55 21.24 2.70
CA ARG A 518 -9.48 20.32 2.31
C ARG A 518 -8.39 20.31 3.37
N LEU A 519 -7.91 19.12 3.69
CA LEU A 519 -6.74 18.90 4.54
C LEU A 519 -5.74 17.98 3.84
N GLU A 520 -4.46 18.20 4.11
CA GLU A 520 -3.37 17.29 3.77
C GLU A 520 -2.77 16.72 5.05
N LEU A 521 -2.77 15.39 5.16
CA LEU A 521 -2.39 14.69 6.38
C LEU A 521 -1.27 13.70 6.10
N VAL A 522 -0.28 13.65 7.00
CA VAL A 522 0.86 12.72 6.93
C VAL A 522 0.85 11.82 8.17
N PRO A 523 0.05 10.74 8.18
CA PRO A 523 0.01 9.82 9.31
C PRO A 523 1.25 8.93 9.37
N GLY A 524 1.72 8.56 10.55
CA GLY A 524 2.72 7.49 10.69
C GLY A 524 2.11 6.09 10.53
N ARG A 525 2.97 5.08 10.43
CA ARG A 525 2.59 3.66 10.31
C ARG A 525 1.58 3.24 11.38
N ARG A 526 0.38 2.81 10.94
CA ARG A 526 -0.74 2.38 11.80
C ARG A 526 -1.20 3.43 12.81
N GLN A 527 -0.95 4.72 12.56
CA GLN A 527 -1.42 5.79 13.43
C GLN A 527 -2.82 6.25 13.04
N VAL A 528 -3.50 6.84 14.01
CA VAL A 528 -4.72 7.61 13.79
C VAL A 528 -4.38 9.08 13.98
N VAL A 529 -4.53 9.88 12.93
CA VAL A 529 -4.38 11.34 12.98
C VAL A 529 -5.75 12.01 13.07
N LEU A 530 -5.83 13.15 13.76
CA LEU A 530 -7.05 13.94 13.80
C LEU A 530 -7.14 14.79 12.52
N ALA A 531 -8.27 14.71 11.83
CA ALA A 531 -8.61 15.54 10.68
C ALA A 531 -9.65 16.57 11.13
N ASP A 532 -9.17 17.70 11.62
CA ASP A 532 -9.99 18.82 12.08
C ASP A 532 -10.14 19.86 10.97
N PHE A 533 -11.33 19.91 10.36
CA PHE A 533 -11.68 20.87 9.31
C PHE A 533 -12.09 22.24 9.87
N GLY A 534 -12.03 22.43 11.21
CA GLY A 534 -12.49 23.64 11.88
C GLY A 534 -13.98 23.87 11.69
N ALA A 535 -14.77 22.80 11.75
CA ALA A 535 -16.22 22.87 11.59
C ALA A 535 -16.85 23.45 12.87
N SER A 536 -17.65 24.49 12.72
CA SER A 536 -18.47 25.08 13.77
C SER A 536 -19.91 25.20 13.32
N ARG A 537 -20.83 25.11 14.28
CA ARG A 537 -22.22 25.45 14.00
C ARG A 537 -22.35 26.96 13.88
N MET A 538 -22.99 27.38 12.80
CA MET A 538 -23.34 28.77 12.56
C MET A 538 -24.80 28.80 12.13
N VAL A 539 -25.67 29.42 12.95
CA VAL A 539 -27.07 29.59 12.59
C VAL A 539 -27.28 31.04 12.16
N PRO A 540 -27.66 31.27 10.90
CA PRO A 540 -28.03 32.61 10.47
C PRO A 540 -29.39 33.00 11.06
N VAL A 541 -29.45 34.20 11.63
CA VAL A 541 -30.64 34.75 12.28
C VAL A 541 -30.87 36.18 11.80
N THR A 542 -32.12 36.51 11.50
CA THR A 542 -32.53 37.90 11.29
C THR A 542 -33.11 38.44 12.59
N LEU A 543 -32.46 39.46 13.17
CA LEU A 543 -32.93 40.16 14.36
C LEU A 543 -33.57 41.49 13.96
N ARG A 544 -34.72 41.81 14.53
CA ARG A 544 -35.26 43.17 14.55
C ARG A 544 -34.87 43.81 15.88
N VAL A 545 -34.03 44.82 15.82
CA VAL A 545 -33.45 45.46 17.00
C VAL A 545 -34.14 46.78 17.29
N THR A 546 -34.68 46.89 18.51
CA THR A 546 -35.33 48.11 19.03
C THR A 546 -34.57 48.64 20.23
N THR A 547 -34.60 49.96 20.42
CA THR A 547 -34.12 50.62 21.65
C THR A 547 -35.07 50.34 22.81
N ARG A 548 -34.69 50.70 24.05
CA ARG A 548 -35.60 50.59 25.22
C ARG A 548 -36.94 51.31 25.04
N ASP A 549 -36.98 52.34 24.19
CA ASP A 549 -38.17 53.14 23.93
C ASP A 549 -39.04 52.55 22.81
N GLY A 550 -38.69 51.36 22.29
CA GLY A 550 -39.41 50.66 21.24
C GLY A 550 -39.15 51.18 19.82
N THR A 551 -38.24 52.14 19.64
CA THR A 551 -37.87 52.64 18.31
C THR A 551 -36.82 51.73 17.65
N PRO A 552 -36.91 51.46 16.33
CA PRO A 552 -35.90 50.68 15.64
C PRO A 552 -34.52 51.36 15.68
N VAL A 553 -33.46 50.57 15.83
CA VAL A 553 -32.08 51.09 15.74
C VAL A 553 -31.84 51.63 14.32
N ALA A 554 -31.11 52.75 14.23
CA ALA A 554 -30.88 53.44 12.97
C ALA A 554 -30.10 52.58 11.96
N ALA A 555 -30.53 52.65 10.69
CA ALA A 555 -29.80 52.02 9.60
C ALA A 555 -28.36 52.55 9.50
N GLY A 556 -27.41 51.65 9.24
CA GLY A 556 -25.97 51.95 9.24
C GLY A 556 -25.28 51.78 10.61
N ALA A 557 -26.02 51.48 11.68
CA ALA A 557 -25.41 51.12 12.97
C ALA A 557 -24.52 49.87 12.82
N LEU A 558 -23.36 49.87 13.48
CA LEU A 558 -22.41 48.76 13.44
C LEU A 558 -22.64 47.83 14.63
N ALA A 559 -23.00 46.58 14.35
CA ALA A 559 -23.17 45.52 15.35
C ALA A 559 -21.96 44.58 15.36
N ARG A 560 -21.43 44.26 16.54
CA ARG A 560 -20.31 43.33 16.77
C ARG A 560 -20.66 42.31 17.86
N TRP A 561 -20.37 41.04 17.64
CA TRP A 561 -20.64 39.97 18.62
C TRP A 561 -19.47 39.01 18.85
N SER A 562 -18.36 39.17 18.12
CA SER A 562 -17.08 38.53 18.43
C SER A 562 -15.93 39.37 17.87
N ASP A 563 -14.68 39.02 18.18
CA ASP A 563 -13.50 39.77 17.72
C ASP A 563 -13.40 39.91 16.20
N ARG A 564 -14.08 39.04 15.45
CA ARG A 564 -14.04 39.00 13.98
C ARG A 564 -15.41 39.10 13.29
N ALA A 565 -16.52 39.14 14.04
CA ALA A 565 -17.85 39.14 13.46
C ALA A 565 -18.56 40.49 13.66
N SER A 566 -18.88 41.14 12.54
CA SER A 566 -19.61 42.41 12.50
C SER A 566 -20.56 42.48 11.33
N THR A 567 -21.68 43.18 11.50
CA THR A 567 -22.66 43.45 10.45
C THR A 567 -23.20 44.88 10.59
N GLN A 568 -23.94 45.35 9.61
CA GLN A 568 -24.65 46.62 9.68
C GLN A 568 -26.14 46.38 9.91
N VAL A 569 -26.75 47.26 10.71
CA VAL A 569 -28.20 47.32 10.86
C VAL A 569 -28.80 47.96 9.61
N GLY A 570 -29.77 47.31 8.99
CA GLY A 570 -30.53 47.81 7.85
C GLY A 570 -31.72 48.65 8.25
N TYR A 571 -32.66 48.81 7.33
CA TYR A 571 -33.93 49.50 7.60
C TYR A 571 -34.79 48.72 8.60
N ASP A 572 -35.66 49.44 9.31
CA ASP A 572 -36.56 48.90 10.34
C ASP A 572 -35.85 48.16 11.49
N GLY A 573 -34.58 48.49 11.74
CA GLY A 573 -33.77 47.86 12.78
C GLY A 573 -33.38 46.41 12.47
N LEU A 574 -33.55 45.94 11.22
CA LEU A 574 -33.25 44.57 10.84
C LEU A 574 -31.74 44.36 10.67
N MET A 575 -31.20 43.31 11.27
CA MET A 575 -29.82 42.89 11.04
C MET A 575 -29.70 41.38 10.89
N TYR A 576 -28.80 40.96 10.01
CA TYR A 576 -28.47 39.56 9.79
C TYR A 576 -27.24 39.19 10.59
N VAL A 577 -27.39 38.21 11.48
CA VAL A 577 -26.36 37.79 12.43
C VAL A 577 -26.11 36.30 12.28
N GLU A 578 -24.84 35.93 12.25
CA GLU A 578 -24.41 34.54 12.20
C GLU A 578 -24.02 34.12 13.62
N LEU A 579 -24.96 33.48 14.33
CA LEU A 579 -24.77 33.06 15.72
C LEU A 579 -23.98 31.75 15.77
N GLU A 580 -22.88 31.74 16.52
CA GLU A 580 -22.06 30.56 16.79
C GLU A 580 -22.50 29.89 18.11
N ASP A 581 -22.05 28.65 18.35
CA ASP A 581 -22.27 27.94 19.62
C ASP A 581 -21.61 28.69 20.79
N GLY A 582 -22.44 29.13 21.76
CA GLY A 582 -22.02 30.03 22.84
C GLY A 582 -22.44 31.46 22.54
N ALA A 583 -23.68 31.82 22.91
CA ALA A 583 -24.22 33.15 22.67
C ALA A 583 -23.29 34.23 23.24
N HIS A 584 -22.82 35.13 22.38
CA HIS A 584 -22.07 36.32 22.77
C HIS A 584 -22.98 37.55 22.75
N PRO A 585 -22.82 38.49 23.69
CA PRO A 585 -23.55 39.75 23.64
C PRO A 585 -23.22 40.51 22.35
N ILE A 586 -24.22 41.15 21.75
CA ILE A 586 -24.05 41.95 20.53
C ILE A 586 -23.97 43.42 20.94
N GLU A 587 -22.81 44.04 20.72
CA GLU A 587 -22.59 45.47 20.93
C GLU A 587 -22.94 46.23 19.64
N ILE A 588 -23.82 47.22 19.74
CA ILE A 588 -24.27 48.03 18.61
C ILE A 588 -23.89 49.49 18.85
N THR A 589 -23.25 50.10 17.85
CA THR A 589 -22.74 51.48 17.94
C THR A 589 -23.19 52.31 16.73
N TRP A 590 -23.69 53.51 16.97
CA TRP A 590 -24.04 54.50 15.94
C TRP A 590 -24.03 55.90 16.52
N SER A 591 -23.57 56.91 15.78
CA SER A 591 -23.68 58.33 16.15
C SER A 591 -23.29 58.68 17.60
N GLY A 592 -22.29 58.00 18.17
CA GLY A 592 -21.85 58.19 19.57
C GLY A 592 -22.69 57.47 20.63
N GLN A 593 -23.78 56.80 20.24
CA GLN A 593 -24.58 55.92 21.08
C GLN A 593 -24.03 54.48 21.02
N ARG A 594 -24.15 53.77 22.14
CA ARG A 594 -23.78 52.37 22.31
C ARG A 594 -24.88 51.68 23.08
N CYS A 595 -25.31 50.52 22.63
CA CYS A 595 -26.20 49.63 23.38
C CYS A 595 -25.77 48.19 23.19
N THR A 596 -26.23 47.30 24.09
CA THR A 596 -25.85 45.89 24.06
C THR A 596 -27.09 45.00 24.11
N ILE A 597 -27.15 44.01 23.23
CA ILE A 597 -28.09 42.90 23.32
C ILE A 597 -27.41 41.82 24.16
N PRO A 598 -27.92 41.49 25.36
CA PRO A 598 -27.32 40.45 26.19
C PRO A 598 -27.47 39.08 25.53
N ALA A 599 -26.46 38.23 25.69
CA ALA A 599 -26.45 36.87 25.15
C ALA A 599 -27.70 36.05 25.51
N ALA A 600 -28.26 36.25 26.71
CA ALA A 600 -29.47 35.57 27.18
C ALA A 600 -30.75 35.96 26.42
N ALA A 601 -30.76 37.10 25.72
CA ALA A 601 -31.88 37.54 24.88
C ALA A 601 -31.79 36.98 23.45
N LEU A 602 -30.71 36.29 23.09
CA LEU A 602 -30.55 35.68 21.77
C LEU A 602 -31.22 34.29 21.74
N PRO A 603 -31.84 33.90 20.61
CA PRO A 603 -32.43 32.58 20.46
C PRO A 603 -31.37 31.48 20.56
N THR A 604 -31.61 30.48 21.41
CA THR A 604 -30.70 29.34 21.64
C THR A 604 -30.83 28.23 20.60
N ALA A 605 -31.95 28.18 19.86
CA ALA A 605 -32.17 27.28 18.72
C ALA A 605 -32.97 28.03 17.63
N PRO A 606 -32.32 28.93 16.87
CA PRO A 606 -33.02 29.79 15.92
C PRO A 606 -33.50 29.02 14.69
N ASP A 607 -34.68 29.38 14.18
CA ASP A 607 -35.19 29.03 12.86
C ASP A 607 -34.80 30.15 11.87
N PRO A 608 -34.01 29.86 10.82
CA PRO A 608 -33.58 30.86 9.85
C PRO A 608 -34.73 31.56 9.10
N SER A 609 -35.94 30.98 9.10
CA SER A 609 -37.12 31.55 8.45
C SER A 609 -37.86 32.59 9.30
N LEU A 610 -37.51 32.73 10.58
CA LEU A 610 -38.15 33.65 11.51
C LEU A 610 -37.33 34.93 11.72
N ILE A 611 -38.04 36.02 11.99
CA ILE A 611 -37.45 37.28 12.46
C ILE A 611 -37.65 37.33 13.97
N TYR A 612 -36.58 37.51 14.73
CA TYR A 612 -36.62 37.58 16.19
C TYR A 612 -36.52 39.03 16.66
N GLU A 613 -37.38 39.41 17.59
CA GLU A 613 -37.33 40.73 18.22
C GLU A 613 -36.26 40.73 19.32
N ALA A 614 -35.39 41.74 19.32
CA ALA A 614 -34.35 41.92 20.33
C ALA A 614 -34.31 43.38 20.81
N THR A 615 -34.33 43.57 22.12
CA THR A 615 -34.23 44.92 22.72
C THR A 615 -32.78 45.21 23.09
N CYS A 616 -32.27 46.32 22.58
CA CYS A 616 -30.93 46.82 22.89
C CYS A 616 -30.96 47.64 24.18
N GLN A 617 -30.10 47.27 25.15
CA GLN A 617 -30.07 47.86 26.49
C GLN A 617 -28.99 48.91 26.69
#